data_AF-A0A0F9MUU6-F1
#
_entry.id   AF-A0A0F9MUU6-F1
#
_cell.length_a   1.000
_cell.length_b   1.000
_cell.length_c   1.000
_cell.angle_alpha   90.00
_cell.angle_beta   90.00
_cell.angle_gamma   90.00
#
_symmetry.space_group_name_H-M   'P 1'
#
loop_
_entity.id
_entity.type
_entity.pdbx_description
1 polymer ?
#
loop_
_entity_poly.entity_id
_entity_poly.type
_entity_poly.pdbx_seq_one_letter_code
_entity_poly.pdbx_strand_id
1 'polypeptide(L)' 'MLTFTIRRLLLSIPTLLFISLVIFLLLQLAPGDPMAQVPLTVPPEVKQKMREALGLGQPIYVQYYKWLIQFFWVEP' A
#
# COMPACT_ATOMS: atom_id res chain seq x y z
N MET A 1 -17.17 -30.13 6.29
CA MET A 1 -17.46 -28.70 6.60
C MET A 1 -16.17 -27.87 6.64
N LEU A 2 -15.19 -28.17 7.52
CA LEU A 2 -13.91 -27.43 7.62
C LEU A 2 -13.13 -27.28 6.30
N THR A 3 -12.99 -28.34 5.51
CA THR A 3 -12.29 -28.30 4.21
C THR A 3 -12.97 -27.36 3.21
N PHE A 4 -14.30 -27.24 3.28
CA PHE A 4 -15.07 -26.35 2.41
C PHE A 4 -14.88 -24.89 2.83
N THR A 5 -14.84 -24.62 4.14
CA THR A 5 -14.52 -23.30 4.70
C THR A 5 -13.11 -22.85 4.34
N ILE A 6 -12.11 -23.73 4.49
CA ILE A 6 -10.70 -23.42 4.16
C ILE A 6 -10.54 -23.14 2.65
N ARG A 7 -11.18 -23.95 1.81
CA ARG A 7 -11.16 -23.74 0.35
C ARG A 7 -11.81 -22.41 -0.03
N ARG A 8 -12.90 -22.03 0.65
CA ARG A 8 -13.56 -20.72 0.44
C ARG A 8 -12.69 -19.56 0.91
N LEU A 9 -12.02 -19.67 2.06
CA LEU A 9 -11.06 -18.66 2.52
C LEU A 9 -9.89 -18.51 1.53
N LEU A 10 -9.32 -19.62 1.06
CA LEU A 10 -8.24 -19.63 0.08
C LEU A 10 -8.64 -18.98 -1.24
N LEU A 11 -9.91 -19.13 -1.66
CA LEU A 11 -10.46 -18.43 -2.82
C LEU A 11 -10.77 -16.96 -2.55
N SER A 12 -10.98 -16.55 -1.29
CA SER A 12 -11.26 -15.16 -0.93
C SER A 12 -10.00 -14.30 -0.93
N ILE A 13 -8.86 -14.88 -0.51
CA ILE A 13 -7.55 -14.22 -0.48
C ILE A 13 -7.15 -13.62 -1.85
N PRO A 14 -7.17 -14.34 -2.99
CA PRO A 14 -6.80 -13.77 -4.27
C PRO A 14 -7.77 -12.68 -4.72
N THR A 15 -9.06 -12.78 -4.39
CA THR A 15 -10.04 -11.72 -4.69
C THR A 15 -9.75 -10.45 -3.91
N LEU A 16 -9.43 -10.57 -2.61
CA LEU A 16 -9.04 -9.44 -1.77
C LEU A 16 -7.72 -8.83 -2.26
N LEU A 17 -6.73 -9.65 -2.61
CA LEU A 17 -5.48 -9.19 -3.21
C LEU A 17 -5.75 -8.42 -4.51
N PHE A 18 -6.62 -8.94 -5.38
CA PHE A 18 -6.97 -8.28 -6.63
C PHE A 18 -7.63 -6.92 -6.39
N ILE A 19 -8.61 -6.84 -5.49
CA ILE A 19 -9.26 -5.57 -5.13
C ILE A 19 -8.24 -4.60 -4.53
N SER A 20 -7.36 -5.07 -3.64
CA SER A 20 -6.32 -4.25 -3.02
C SER A 20 -5.32 -3.70 -4.04
N LEU A 21 -4.98 -4.48 -5.08
CA LEU A 21 -4.16 -4.05 -6.20
C LEU A 21 -4.85 -2.99 -7.06
N VAL A 22 -6.15 -3.15 -7.31
CA VAL A 22 -6.96 -2.15 -8.01
C VAL A 22 -7.02 -0.85 -7.21
N ILE A 23 -7.27 -0.92 -5.90
CA ILE A 23 -7.28 0.26 -5.01
C ILE A 23 -5.90 0.94 -5.01
N PHE A 24 -4.82 0.17 -4.89
CA PHE A 24 -3.46 0.71 -4.96
C PHE A 24 -3.20 1.43 -6.29
N LEU A 25 -3.58 0.84 -7.42
CA LEU A 25 -3.48 1.48 -8.74
C LEU A 25 -4.32 2.75 -8.82
N LEU A 26 -5.55 2.73 -8.29
CA LEU A 26 -6.41 3.92 -8.24
C LEU A 26 -5.80 5.03 -7.39
N LEU A 27 -5.20 4.70 -6.24
CA LEU A 27 -4.50 5.66 -5.38
C LEU A 27 -3.22 6.20 -6.03
N GLN A 28 -2.50 5.36 -6.78
CA GLN A 28 -1.30 5.75 -7.51
C GLN A 28 -1.63 6.63 -8.74
N LEU A 29 -2.77 6.38 -9.39
CA LEU A 29 -3.30 7.20 -10.48
C LEU A 29 -4.00 8.47 -9.97
N ALA A 30 -4.48 8.46 -8.73
CA ALA A 30 -5.05 9.64 -8.11
C ALA A 30 -3.96 10.72 -7.98
N PRO A 31 -4.21 11.95 -8.47
CA PRO A 31 -3.27 13.06 -8.34
C PRO A 31 -3.32 13.58 -6.90
N GLY A 32 -2.72 12.83 -5.99
CA GLY A 32 -2.62 13.14 -4.57
C GLY A 32 -1.24 12.75 -4.12
N ASP A 33 -0.24 13.59 -4.44
CA ASP A 33 1.12 13.39 -3.96
C ASP A 33 1.07 13.34 -2.42
N PRO A 34 1.38 12.21 -1.76
CA PRO A 34 1.40 12.15 -0.29
C PRO A 34 2.41 13.14 0.32
N MET A 35 3.30 13.69 -0.51
CA MET A 35 4.20 14.79 -0.15
C MET A 35 3.57 16.18 -0.28
N ALA A 36 2.42 16.36 -0.93
CA ALA A 36 1.75 17.66 -1.05
C ALA A 36 1.20 18.18 0.29
N GLN A 37 0.95 17.27 1.24
CA GLN A 37 0.54 17.62 2.61
C GLN A 37 1.72 17.72 3.59
N VAL A 38 2.95 17.46 3.15
CA VAL A 38 4.14 17.59 4.01
C VAL A 38 4.50 19.08 4.09
N PRO A 39 4.45 19.71 5.28
CA PRO A 39 4.83 21.11 5.44
C PRO A 39 6.26 21.34 4.93
N LEU A 40 6.48 22.45 4.23
CA LEU A 40 7.79 22.87 3.70
C LEU A 40 8.87 23.03 4.79
N THR A 41 8.51 22.95 6.07
CA THR A 41 9.36 23.01 7.26
C THR A 41 10.16 21.74 7.54
N VAL A 42 9.91 20.65 6.82
CA VAL A 42 10.57 19.36 7.07
C VAL A 42 12.02 19.37 6.56
N PRO A 43 13.03 19.08 7.41
CA PRO A 43 14.44 19.03 7.02
C PRO A 43 14.66 18.12 5.81
N PRO A 44 15.62 18.43 4.92
CA PRO A 44 15.87 17.66 3.70
C PRO A 44 16.13 16.17 3.99
N GLU A 45 16.76 15.84 5.11
CA GLU A 45 16.96 14.46 5.58
C GLU A 45 15.65 13.72 5.87
N VAL A 46 14.68 14.40 6.48
CA VAL A 46 13.38 13.82 6.80
C VAL A 46 12.52 13.69 5.53
N LYS A 47 12.66 14.62 4.58
CA LYS A 47 12.08 14.50 3.24
C LYS A 47 12.62 13.27 2.50
N GLN A 48 13.92 13.01 2.58
CA GLN A 48 14.57 11.82 2.00
C GLN A 48 14.01 10.55 2.64
N LYS A 49 13.94 10.50 3.98
CA LYS A 49 13.40 9.36 4.72
C LYS A 49 11.92 9.12 4.45
N MET A 50 11.11 10.18 4.31
CA MET A 50 9.69 10.03 3.93
C MET A 50 9.57 9.52 2.49
N ARG A 51 10.44 9.96 1.58
CA ARG A 51 10.46 9.49 0.19
C ARG A 51 10.81 8.00 0.13
N GLU A 52 11.78 7.55 0.92
CA GLU A 52 12.14 6.13 1.08
C GLU A 52 11.05 5.31 1.77
N ALA A 53 10.40 5.87 2.80
CA ALA A 53 9.29 5.24 3.53
C ALA A 53 8.07 5.05 2.62
N LEU A 54 7.74 6.04 1.79
CA LEU A 54 6.70 5.96 0.77
C LEU A 54 7.12 5.09 -0.43
N GLY A 55 8.38 4.65 -0.50
CA GLY A 55 8.91 3.88 -1.61
C GLY A 55 8.96 4.66 -2.93
N LEU A 56 8.86 5.99 -2.88
CA LEU A 56 8.96 6.90 -4.02
C LEU A 56 10.35 6.75 -4.64
N GLY A 57 10.43 6.10 -5.80
CA GLY A 57 11.68 5.74 -6.49
C GLY A 57 12.00 4.24 -6.52
N GLN A 58 11.23 3.40 -5.82
CA GLN A 58 11.33 1.94 -5.90
C GLN A 58 10.34 1.38 -6.94
N PRO A 59 10.59 0.17 -7.48
CA PRO A 59 9.67 -0.48 -8.41
C PRO A 59 8.26 -0.63 -7.82
N ILE A 60 7.23 -0.55 -8.68
CA ILE A 60 5.81 -0.58 -8.30
C ILE A 60 5.45 -1.78 -7.40
N TYR A 61 6.06 -2.94 -7.63
CA TYR A 61 5.82 -4.13 -6.80
C TYR A 61 6.31 -3.95 -5.35
N VAL A 62 7.36 -3.16 -5.10
CA VAL A 62 7.87 -2.86 -3.75
C VAL A 62 6.95 -1.87 -3.05
N GLN A 63 6.46 -0.85 -3.76
CA GLN A 63 5.46 0.09 -3.22
C GLN A 63 4.16 -0.63 -2.86
N TYR A 64 3.69 -1.54 -3.72
CA TYR A 64 2.51 -2.35 -3.46
C TYR A 64 2.69 -3.25 -2.23
N TYR A 65 3.84 -3.92 -2.09
CA TYR A 65 4.10 -4.78 -0.93
C TYR A 65 4.15 -3.99 0.39
N LYS A 66 4.83 -2.83 0.40
CA LYS A 66 4.87 -1.92 1.55
C LYS A 66 3.46 -1.41 1.89
N TRP A 67 2.68 -1.01 0.89
CA TRP A 67 1.31 -0.55 1.07
C TRP A 67 0.41 -1.66 1.62
N LEU A 68 0.54 -2.90 1.14
CA LEU A 68 -0.17 -4.06 1.68
C LEU A 68 0.14 -4.26 3.17
N ILE A 69 1.42 -4.29 3.54
CA ILE A 69 1.82 -4.44 4.95
C ILE A 69 1.24 -3.29 5.78
N GLN A 70 1.35 -2.06 5.30
CA GLN A 70 0.85 -0.89 6.01
C GLN A 70 -0.67 -0.93 6.15
N PHE A 71 -1.41 -1.35 5.13
CA PHE A 71 -2.86 -1.51 5.17
C PHE A 71 -3.28 -2.53 6.24
N PHE A 72 -2.60 -3.69 6.30
CA PHE A 72 -2.85 -4.70 7.33
C PHE A 72 -2.38 -4.33 8.74
N TRP A 73 -1.42 -3.40 8.88
CA TRP A 73 -0.83 -3.02 10.16
C TRP A 73 -1.43 -1.75 10.76
N VAL A 74 -1.92 -0.82 9.93
CA VAL A 74 -2.46 0.48 10.34
C VAL A 74 -3.96 0.43 10.62
N GLU A 75 -4.72 -0.47 9.99
CA GLU A 75 -6.15 -0.65 10.29
C GLU A 75 -6.45 -2.08 10.78
N PRO A 76 -6.67 -2.29 12.10
CA PRO A 76 -7.33 -3.49 12.60
C PRO A 76 -8.84 -3.51 12.33
#